data_AF-A0A3D3WA18-F1
#
_entry.id   AF-A0A3D3WA18-F1
#
_cell.length_a   1.000
_cell.length_b   1.000
_cell.length_c   1.000
_cell.angle_alpha   90.00
_cell.angle_beta   90.00
_cell.angle_gamma   90.00
#
_symmetry.space_group_name_H-M   'P 1'
#
loop_
_entity.id
_entity.type
_entity.pdbx_description
1 polymer ?
#
loop_
_entity_poly.entity_id
_entity_poly.type
_entity_poly.pdbx_seq_one_letter_code
_entity_poly.pdbx_strand_id
1 'polypeptide(L)' 'MANHKPLEYETVTNSELDRIHRYWSACNYLAAGMIYLQDNPLLKSPLKTGHIKKRLLGHWGSSPGLS' A
#
# COMPACT_ATOMS: atom_id res chain seq x y z
N MET A 1 37.91 -14.12 -24.90
CA MET A 1 36.91 -14.55 -23.90
C MET A 1 36.99 -13.56 -22.75
N ALA A 2 35.99 -12.71 -22.57
CA ALA A 2 36.02 -11.67 -21.54
C ALA A 2 35.64 -12.29 -20.18
N ASN A 3 36.53 -12.17 -19.19
CA ASN A 3 36.28 -12.58 -17.81
C ASN A 3 35.18 -11.70 -17.21
N HIS A 4 33.96 -12.23 -17.11
CA HIS A 4 32.89 -11.56 -16.38
C HIS A 4 33.06 -11.85 -14.88
N LYS A 5 33.51 -10.84 -14.13
CA LYS A 5 33.55 -10.91 -12.67
C LYS A 5 32.09 -10.90 -12.18
N PRO A 6 31.67 -11.82 -11.30
CA PRO A 6 30.30 -11.81 -10.79
C PRO A 6 30.05 -10.49 -10.07
N LEU A 7 28.91 -9.87 -10.37
CA LEU A 7 28.44 -8.71 -9.62
C LEU A 7 28.09 -9.18 -8.21
N GLU A 8 28.73 -8.60 -7.20
CA GLU A 8 28.31 -8.75 -5.81
C GLU A 8 27.10 -7.84 -5.61
N TYR A 9 25.94 -8.44 -5.34
CA TYR A 9 24.73 -7.72 -4.99
C TYR A 9 24.53 -7.85 -3.48
N GLU A 10 24.30 -6.72 -2.82
CA GLU A 10 23.89 -6.73 -1.43
C GLU A 10 22.44 -7.25 -1.36
N THR A 11 22.22 -8.28 -0.54
CA THR A 11 20.88 -8.84 -0.37
C THR A 11 20.03 -7.94 0.50
N VAL A 12 18.76 -7.75 0.13
CA VAL A 12 17.79 -7.00 0.94
C VAL A 12 17.74 -7.56 2.35
N THR A 13 17.94 -6.69 3.34
CA THR A 13 17.87 -7.05 4.74
C THR A 13 16.42 -7.21 5.18
N ASN A 14 16.20 -7.97 6.26
CA ASN A 14 14.85 -8.11 6.84
C ASN A 14 14.25 -6.77 7.27
N SER A 15 15.08 -5.82 7.73
CA SER A 15 14.60 -4.49 8.12
C SER A 15 14.12 -3.68 6.93
N GLU A 16 14.76 -3.81 5.77
CA GLU A 16 14.31 -3.14 4.54
C GLU A 16 13.01 -3.75 4.03
N LEU A 17 12.90 -5.09 4.10
CA LEU A 17 11.67 -5.79 3.73
C LEU A 17 10.48 -5.37 4.62
N ASP A 18 10.69 -5.22 5.94
CA ASP A 18 9.65 -4.70 6.85
C ASP A 18 9.21 -3.28 6.47
N ARG A 19 10.16 -2.39 6.16
CA ARG A 19 9.85 -1.01 5.75
C ARG A 19 9.04 -0.96 4.46
N ILE A 20 9.39 -1.80 3.48
CA ILE A 20 8.64 -1.94 2.23
C ILE A 20 7.22 -2.46 2.51
N HIS A 21 7.08 -3.48 3.36
CA HIS A 21 5.79 -4.05 3.71
C HIS A 21 4.88 -3.03 4.41
N ARG A 22 5.44 -2.21 5.32
CA ARG A 22 4.72 -1.12 5.99
C ARG A 22 4.31 -0.02 5.03
N TYR A 23 5.18 0.34 4.08
CA TYR A 23 4.87 1.30 3.02
C TYR A 23 3.71 0.79 2.16
N TRP A 24 3.79 -0.46 1.68
CA TRP A 24 2.75 -1.12 0.91
C TRP A 24 1.40 -1.14 1.64
N SER A 25 1.43 -1.48 2.94
CA SER A 25 0.23 -1.48 3.79
C SER A 25 -0.38 -0.08 3.94
N ALA A 26 0.44 0.95 4.09
CA ALA A 26 -0.01 2.33 4.17
C ALA A 26 -0.65 2.81 2.85
N CYS A 27 -0.03 2.50 1.70
CA CYS A 27 -0.60 2.79 0.38
C CYS A 27 -1.96 2.08 0.19
N ASN A 28 -2.06 0.80 0.53
CA ASN A 28 -3.31 0.04 0.44
C ASN A 28 -4.42 0.63 1.32
N TYR A 29 -4.07 1.04 2.55
CA TYR A 29 -5.01 1.67 3.46
C TYR A 29 -5.56 2.98 2.89
N LEU A 30 -4.67 3.84 2.37
CA LEU A 30 -5.05 5.11 1.77
C LEU A 30 -5.87 4.90 0.49
N ALA A 31 -5.51 3.95 -0.37
CA ALA A 31 -6.25 3.61 -1.58
C ALA A 31 -7.68 3.16 -1.26
N ALA A 32 -7.84 2.24 -0.30
CA ALA A 32 -9.16 1.84 0.19
C ALA A 32 -9.92 3.04 0.79
N GLY A 33 -9.27 3.84 1.63
CA GLY A 33 -9.86 5.06 2.20
C GLY A 33 -10.39 6.01 1.13
N MET A 34 -9.61 6.26 0.07
CA MET A 34 -10.02 7.13 -1.04
C MET A 34 -11.23 6.56 -1.82
N ILE A 35 -11.33 5.24 -1.98
CA ILE A 35 -12.44 4.60 -2.70
C ILE A 35 -13.72 4.63 -1.86
N TYR A 36 -13.64 4.32 -0.57
CA TYR A 36 -14.81 4.00 0.25
C TYR A 36 -15.22 5.10 1.25
N LEU A 37 -14.28 5.87 1.79
CA LEU A 37 -14.55 6.81 2.87
C LEU A 37 -14.78 8.23 2.36
N GLN A 38 -15.78 8.90 2.94
CA GLN A 38 -16.01 10.35 2.80
C GLN A 38 -15.59 11.14 4.05
N ASP A 39 -15.40 10.46 5.19
CA ASP A 39 -14.95 11.03 6.45
C ASP A 39 -14.26 9.96 7.31
N ASN A 40 -13.61 10.36 8.41
CA ASN A 40 -12.87 9.51 9.34
C ASN A 40 -11.81 8.62 8.67
N PRO A 41 -10.95 9.16 7.79
CA PRO A 41 -10.03 8.38 6.96
C PRO A 41 -8.94 7.65 7.73
N LEU A 42 -8.67 8.05 8.99
CA LEU A 42 -7.71 7.42 9.89
C LEU A 42 -8.38 6.65 11.03
N LEU A 43 -9.70 6.46 10.97
CA LEU A 43 -10.49 5.75 11.99
C LEU A 43 -10.22 6.24 13.43
N LYS A 44 -10.09 7.56 13.63
CA LYS A 44 -9.92 8.18 14.96
C LYS A 44 -11.14 7.98 15.88
N SER A 45 -12.26 7.56 15.30
CA SER A 45 -13.44 7.08 16.00
C SER A 45 -13.96 5.79 15.33
N PRO A 46 -14.82 4.99 16.00
CA PRO A 46 -15.41 3.79 15.40
C PRO A 46 -16.08 4.09 14.06
N LEU A 47 -15.91 3.18 13.09
CA LEU A 47 -16.47 3.32 11.76
C LEU A 47 -18.01 3.32 11.83
N LYS A 48 -18.65 4.26 11.13
CA LYS A 48 -20.10 4.40 11.03
C LYS A 48 -20.49 4.39 9.57
N THR A 49 -21.72 3.98 9.27
CA THR A 49 -22.29 3.98 7.91
C THR A 49 -22.19 5.37 7.25
N GLY A 50 -22.37 6.44 8.03
CA GLY A 50 -22.23 7.82 7.55
C GLY A 50 -20.81 8.23 7.09
N HIS A 51 -19.78 7.45 7.39
CA HIS A 51 -18.42 7.69 6.90
C HIS A 51 -18.18 7.08 5.50
N ILE A 52 -19.09 6.23 5.01
CA ILE A 52 -18.97 5.60 3.69
C ILE A 52 -19.59 6.49 2.63
N LYS A 53 -18.91 6.63 1.48
CA LYS A 53 -19.44 7.36 0.31
C LYS A 53 -20.74 6.72 -0.17
N LYS A 54 -21.74 7.54 -0.47
CA LYS A 54 -23.02 7.10 -1.07
C LYS A 54 -22.86 6.54 -2.50
N ARG A 55 -21.84 7.01 -3.22
CA ARG A 55 -21.47 6.53 -4.56
C ARG A 55 -20.00 6.15 -4.55
N LEU A 56 -19.72 4.88 -4.79
CA LEU A 56 -18.36 4.34 -4.85
C LEU A 56 -17.82 4.51 -6.27
N LEU A 57 -16.67 5.17 -6.40
CA LEU A 57 -15.97 5.37 -7.65
C LEU A 57 -14.48 5.08 -7.43
N GLY A 58 -13.92 4.20 -8.26
CA GLY A 58 -12.54 3.74 -8.16
C GLY A 58 -12.42 2.24 -8.42
N HIS A 59 -11.21 1.78 -8.72
CA HIS A 59 -10.92 0.37 -8.97
C HIS A 59 -9.95 -0.16 -7.91
N TRP A 60 -10.40 -1.10 -7.10
CA TRP A 60 -9.54 -1.74 -6.11
C TRP A 60 -8.59 -2.76 -6.73
N GLY A 61 -9.04 -3.54 -7.72
CA GLY A 61 -8.36 -4.77 -8.17
C GLY A 61 -6.87 -4.63 -8.53
N SER A 62 -6.46 -3.50 -9.13
CA SER A 62 -5.04 -3.26 -9.47
C SER A 62 -4.24 -2.54 -8.39
N SER A 63 -4.90 -1.96 -7.36
CA SER A 63 -4.24 -1.09 -6.38
C SER A 63 -3.17 -1.84 -5.55
N PRO A 64 -3.43 -3.05 -5.01
CA PRO A 64 -2.42 -3.78 -4.23
C PRO A 64 -1.21 -4.27 -5.04
N GLY A 65 -1.36 -4.41 -6.35
CA GLY A 65 -0.26 -4.80 -7.25
C GLY A 65 0.59 -3.63 -7.73
N LEU A 66 0.10 -2.39 -7.59
CA LEU A 66 0.81 -1.16 -7.99
C LEU A 66 1.42 -0.40 -6.80
N SER A 67 0.99 -0.69 -5.58
CA SER A 67 1.35 0.02 -4.35
C SER A 67 2.67 -0.46 -3.74
#